data_AF-A0A3P8KDA4-F1
#
_entry.id   AF-A0A3P8KDA4-F1
#
_cell.length_a   1.000
_cell.length_b   1.000
_cell.length_c   1.000
_cell.angle_alpha   90.00
_cell.angle_beta   90.00
_cell.angle_gamma   90.00
#
_symmetry.space_group_name_H-M   'P 1'
#
loop_
_entity.id
_entity.type
_entity.pdbx_description
1 polymer ?
#
loop_
_entity_poly.entity_id
_entity_poly.type
_entity_poly.pdbx_seq_one_letter_code
_entity_poly.pdbx_strand_id
1 'polypeptide(L)'
;MAGCRLGRVVIDKIQLLMAVVTLAALAAAAMGIASLMTSTIMERAKEIGLMKALGARQWQILLLFYLEAALGGLVGGALGCMAGWGLAKVIGLMLFATPLNFAWVVVPCVLVIAVLIALIGTWFPARRIARLYPVEVLYGR
;
A
#
# COMPACT_ATOMS: atom_id res chain seq x y z
N MET A 1 -8.79 -43.09 -7.00
CA MET A 1 -8.11 -41.91 -7.60
C MET A 1 -9.02 -40.68 -7.78
N ALA A 2 -10.35 -40.81 -7.84
CA ALA A 2 -11.26 -39.66 -7.98
C ALA A 2 -11.30 -38.71 -6.75
N GLY A 3 -11.20 -39.24 -5.52
CA GLY A 3 -11.22 -38.43 -4.29
C GLY A 3 -10.03 -37.46 -4.12
N CYS A 4 -8.85 -37.82 -4.64
CA CYS A 4 -7.66 -36.95 -4.60
C CYS A 4 -7.74 -35.80 -5.61
N ARG A 5 -8.41 -36.01 -6.76
CA ARG A 5 -8.73 -34.92 -7.71
C ARG A 5 -9.79 -33.97 -7.15
N LEU A 6 -10.86 -34.49 -6.53
CA LEU A 6 -11.91 -33.65 -5.95
C LEU A 6 -11.36 -32.75 -4.82
N GLY A 7 -10.54 -33.31 -3.92
CA GLY A 7 -9.90 -32.53 -2.86
C GLY A 7 -8.98 -31.42 -3.39
N ARG A 8 -8.17 -31.72 -4.42
CA ARG A 8 -7.32 -30.70 -5.05
C ARG A 8 -8.14 -29.59 -5.72
N VAL A 9 -9.24 -29.92 -6.39
CA VAL A 9 -10.14 -28.95 -7.03
C VAL A 9 -10.87 -28.06 -6.01
N VAL A 10 -11.27 -28.61 -4.85
CA VAL A 10 -11.90 -27.83 -3.78
C VAL A 10 -10.91 -26.86 -3.15
N ILE A 11 -9.68 -27.31 -2.86
CA ILE A 11 -8.62 -26.44 -2.33
C ILE A 11 -8.27 -25.33 -3.33
N ASP A 12 -8.18 -25.66 -4.63
CA ASP A 12 -7.93 -24.66 -5.69
C ASP A 12 -9.02 -23.60 -5.77
N LYS A 13 -10.29 -24.00 -5.66
CA LYS A 13 -11.43 -23.06 -5.65
C LYS A 13 -11.37 -22.13 -4.45
N ILE A 14 -11.08 -22.65 -3.25
CA ILE A 14 -10.97 -21.84 -2.03
C ILE A 14 -9.77 -20.89 -2.13
N GLN A 15 -8.62 -21.37 -2.62
CA GLN A 15 -7.44 -20.54 -2.88
C GLN A 15 -7.75 -19.41 -3.87
N LEU A 16 -8.45 -19.71 -4.96
CA LEU A 16 -8.81 -18.71 -5.97
C LEU A 16 -9.73 -17.64 -5.41
N LEU A 17 -10.74 -18.02 -4.61
CA LEU A 17 -11.62 -17.05 -3.95
C LEU A 17 -10.85 -16.13 -2.99
N MET A 18 -9.95 -16.69 -2.17
CA MET A 18 -9.10 -15.91 -1.28
C MET A 18 -8.15 -14.99 -2.06
N ALA A 19 -7.60 -15.47 -3.17
CA ALA A 19 -6.71 -14.67 -4.02
C ALA A 19 -7.45 -13.46 -4.62
N VAL A 20 -8.69 -13.64 -5.09
CA VAL A 20 -9.53 -12.55 -5.62
C VAL A 20 -9.84 -11.52 -4.54
N VAL A 21 -10.27 -11.95 -3.35
CA VAL A 21 -10.53 -11.04 -2.21
C VAL A 21 -9.27 -10.28 -1.81
N THR A 22 -8.13 -10.97 -1.77
CA THR A 22 -6.83 -10.34 -1.48
C THR A 22 -6.53 -9.26 -2.52
N LEU A 23 -6.66 -9.57 -3.81
CA LEU A 23 -6.40 -8.61 -4.88
C LEU A 23 -7.33 -7.39 -4.82
N ALA A 24 -8.61 -7.61 -4.53
CA ALA A 24 -9.58 -6.54 -4.31
C ALA A 24 -9.20 -5.64 -3.11
N ALA A 25 -8.76 -6.24 -2.00
CA ALA A 25 -8.30 -5.48 -0.83
C ALA A 25 -7.03 -4.67 -1.14
N LEU A 26 -6.08 -5.22 -1.90
CA LEU A 26 -4.88 -4.49 -2.33
C LEU A 26 -5.24 -3.31 -3.25
N ALA A 27 -6.20 -3.50 -4.15
CA ALA A 27 -6.70 -2.44 -5.02
C ALA A 27 -7.39 -1.33 -4.21
N ALA A 28 -8.25 -1.68 -3.25
CA ALA A 28 -8.89 -0.73 -2.35
C ALA A 28 -7.88 0.05 -1.51
N ALA A 29 -6.83 -0.62 -1.00
CA ALA A 29 -5.75 0.04 -0.28
C ALA A 29 -5.00 1.05 -1.17
N ALA A 30 -4.66 0.67 -2.41
CA ALA A 30 -4.01 1.57 -3.35
C ALA A 30 -4.88 2.81 -3.67
N MET A 31 -6.19 2.63 -3.84
CA MET A 31 -7.15 3.74 -4.01
C MET A 31 -7.22 4.63 -2.77
N GLY A 32 -7.24 4.06 -1.57
CA GLY A 32 -7.22 4.80 -0.31
C GLY A 32 -5.96 5.67 -0.19
N ILE A 33 -4.79 5.12 -0.53
CA ILE A 33 -3.53 5.85 -0.55
C ILE A 33 -3.56 6.99 -1.57
N ALA A 34 -4.09 6.75 -2.77
CA ALA A 34 -4.21 7.77 -3.81
C ALA A 34 -5.08 8.96 -3.36
N SER A 35 -6.23 8.67 -2.71
CA SER A 35 -7.12 9.69 -2.17
C SER A 35 -6.50 10.46 -1.02
N LEU A 36 -5.83 9.77 -0.09
CA LEU A 36 -5.12 10.38 1.03
C LEU A 36 -4.02 11.33 0.52
N MET A 37 -3.20 10.86 -0.43
CA MET A 37 -2.15 11.69 -1.04
C MET A 37 -2.74 12.93 -1.71
N THR A 38 -3.86 12.77 -2.43
CA THR A 38 -4.54 13.93 -3.04
C THR A 38 -4.98 14.96 -2.00
N SER A 39 -5.48 14.51 -0.85
CA SER A 39 -5.88 15.39 0.25
C SER A 39 -4.68 16.10 0.89
N THR A 40 -3.61 15.37 1.22
CA THR A 40 -2.41 15.95 1.84
C THR A 40 -1.71 16.95 0.93
N ILE A 41 -1.73 16.72 -0.40
CA ILE A 41 -1.22 17.67 -1.38
C ILE A 41 -2.00 18.97 -1.34
N MET A 42 -3.33 18.92 -1.22
CA MET A 42 -4.18 20.11 -1.19
C MET A 42 -3.90 20.96 0.06
N GLU A 43 -3.73 20.31 1.21
CA GLU A 43 -3.38 20.98 2.47
C GLU A 43 -1.98 21.61 2.41
N ARG A 44 -1.00 20.92 1.81
CA ARG A 44 0.39 21.38 1.70
C ARG A 44 0.68 22.18 0.43
N ALA A 45 -0.32 22.50 -0.39
CA ALA A 45 -0.15 23.16 -1.69
C ALA A 45 0.55 24.54 -1.55
N LYS A 46 0.21 25.30 -0.50
CA LYS A 46 0.82 26.61 -0.23
C LYS A 46 2.32 26.51 0.08
N GLU A 47 2.74 25.51 0.84
CA GLU A 47 4.15 25.26 1.17
C GLU A 47 4.95 24.86 -0.07
N ILE A 48 4.38 23.99 -0.91
CA ILE A 48 5.00 23.54 -2.17
C ILE A 48 5.14 24.73 -3.15
N GLY A 49 4.16 25.64 -3.19
CA GLY A 49 4.22 26.88 -3.97
C GLY A 49 5.36 27.80 -3.53
N LEU A 50 5.54 27.99 -2.22
CA LEU A 50 6.66 28.74 -1.64
C LEU A 50 8.01 28.10 -1.96
N MET A 51 8.15 26.78 -1.82
CA MET A 51 9.37 26.06 -2.19
C MET A 51 9.73 26.26 -3.67
N LYS A 52 8.75 26.18 -4.57
CA LYS A 52 8.99 26.43 -6.01
C LYS A 52 9.38 27.88 -6.30
N ALA A 53 8.80 28.85 -5.61
CA ALA A 53 9.16 30.26 -5.75
C ALA A 53 10.60 30.54 -5.32
N LEU A 54 11.12 29.78 -4.35
CA LEU A 54 12.53 29.80 -3.94
C LEU A 54 13.46 28.98 -4.86
N GLY A 55 12.93 28.39 -5.94
CA GLY A 55 13.71 27.66 -6.95
C GLY A 55 13.81 26.14 -6.74
N ALA A 56 12.97 25.55 -5.87
CA ALA A 56 12.95 24.09 -5.70
C ALA A 56 12.56 23.37 -7.01
N ARG A 57 13.33 22.33 -7.36
CA ARG A 57 13.10 21.55 -8.59
C ARG A 57 11.95 20.58 -8.41
N GLN A 58 11.19 20.34 -9.49
CA GLN A 58 10.07 19.37 -9.52
C GLN A 58 10.47 17.97 -9.03
N TRP A 59 11.72 17.55 -9.27
CA TRP A 59 12.24 16.26 -8.83
C TRP A 59 12.40 16.13 -7.31
N GLN A 60 12.69 17.23 -6.59
CA GLN A 60 12.79 17.21 -5.13
C GLN A 60 11.43 16.95 -4.49
N ILE A 61 10.38 17.57 -5.06
CA ILE A 61 9.00 17.40 -4.59
C ILE A 61 8.55 15.95 -4.84
N LEU A 62 8.84 15.40 -6.02
CA LEU A 62 8.51 14.01 -6.33
C LEU A 62 9.22 13.03 -5.40
N LEU A 63 10.52 13.21 -5.15
CA LEU A 63 11.28 12.39 -4.21
C LEU A 63 10.69 12.44 -2.79
N LEU A 64 10.23 13.60 -2.34
CA LEU A 64 9.57 13.75 -1.04
C LEU A 64 8.32 12.86 -0.93
N PHE A 65 7.43 12.91 -1.94
CA PHE A 65 6.23 12.08 -1.95
C PHE A 65 6.53 10.58 -2.07
N TYR A 66 7.55 10.21 -2.85
CA TYR A 66 7.99 8.81 -2.93
C TYR A 66 8.55 8.31 -1.60
N LEU A 67 9.34 9.13 -0.90
CA LEU A 67 9.85 8.81 0.43
C LEU A 67 8.72 8.71 1.46
N GLU A 68 7.77 9.64 1.44
CA GLU A 68 6.61 9.60 2.33
C GLU A 68 5.75 8.34 2.10
N ALA A 69 5.52 7.97 0.84
CA ALA A 69 4.82 6.74 0.48
C ALA A 69 5.62 5.48 0.89
N ALA A 70 6.93 5.46 0.67
CA ALA A 70 7.77 4.32 1.05
C ALA A 70 7.82 4.14 2.57
N LEU A 71 7.99 5.22 3.33
CA LEU A 71 7.96 5.20 4.79
C LEU A 71 6.59 4.79 5.31
N GLY A 72 5.51 5.34 4.74
CA GLY A 72 4.14 4.94 5.06
C GLY A 72 3.88 3.46 4.79
N GLY A 73 4.36 2.93 3.66
CA GLY A 73 4.28 1.51 3.31
C GLY A 73 5.09 0.61 4.24
N LEU A 74 6.28 1.04 4.66
CA LEU A 74 7.12 0.31 5.63
C LEU A 74 6.45 0.26 7.01
N VAL A 75 5.99 1.40 7.52
CA VAL A 75 5.34 1.47 8.84
C VAL A 75 4.01 0.72 8.82
N GLY A 76 3.18 0.94 7.81
CA GLY A 76 1.91 0.23 7.64
C GLY A 76 2.11 -1.28 7.44
N GLY A 77 3.10 -1.68 6.65
CA GLY A 77 3.47 -3.08 6.44
C GLY A 77 3.98 -3.76 7.71
N ALA A 78 4.83 -3.08 8.49
CA ALA A 78 5.32 -3.58 9.77
C ALA A 78 4.18 -3.75 10.79
N LEU A 79 3.33 -2.72 10.96
CA LEU A 79 2.18 -2.77 11.86
C LEU A 79 1.16 -3.82 11.42
N GLY A 80 0.87 -3.91 10.12
CA GLY A 80 -0.01 -4.93 9.54
C GLY A 80 0.53 -6.34 9.74
N CYS A 81 1.83 -6.56 9.56
CA CYS A 81 2.47 -7.85 9.81
C CYS A 81 2.40 -8.25 11.29
N MET A 82 2.66 -7.31 12.21
CA MET A 82 2.55 -7.55 13.66
C MET A 82 1.11 -7.88 14.07
N ALA A 83 0.14 -7.10 13.61
CA ALA A 83 -1.27 -7.33 13.89
C ALA A 83 -1.75 -8.67 13.28
N GLY A 84 -1.38 -8.95 12.03
CA GLY A 84 -1.71 -10.20 11.35
C GLY A 84 -1.14 -11.42 12.06
N TRP A 85 0.11 -11.36 12.52
CA TRP A 85 0.71 -12.42 13.34
C TRP A 85 -0.01 -12.61 14.67
N GLY A 86 -0.34 -11.51 15.36
CA GLY A 86 -1.11 -11.54 16.61
C GLY A 86 -2.46 -12.22 16.43
N LEU A 87 -3.22 -11.83 15.39
CA LEU A 87 -4.51 -12.43 15.06
C LEU A 87 -4.37 -13.91 14.69
N ALA A 88 -3.39 -14.27 13.86
CA ALA A 88 -3.14 -15.66 13.49
C ALA A 88 -2.85 -16.53 14.72
N LYS A 89 -2.06 -16.03 15.68
CA LYS A 89 -1.76 -16.75 16.93
C LYS A 89 -3.02 -16.95 17.78
N VAL A 90 -3.86 -15.93 17.93
CA VAL A 90 -5.10 -16.01 18.71
C VAL A 90 -6.07 -17.02 18.10
N ILE A 91 -6.28 -16.94 16.78
CA ILE A 91 -7.16 -17.86 16.04
C ILE A 91 -6.59 -19.29 16.09
N GLY A 92 -5.28 -19.46 15.89
CA GLY A 92 -4.62 -20.77 15.95
C GLY A 92 -4.75 -21.46 17.31
N LEU A 93 -4.60 -20.71 18.40
CA LEU A 93 -4.80 -21.22 19.77
C LEU A 93 -6.26 -21.62 20.04
N MET A 94 -7.22 -20.84 19.54
CA MET A 94 -8.66 -21.09 19.71
C MET A 94 -9.15 -22.32 18.95
N LEU A 95 -8.67 -22.56 17.72
CA LEU A 95 -9.20 -23.62 16.86
C LEU A 95 -8.37 -24.92 16.84
N PHE A 96 -7.05 -24.84 16.90
CA PHE A 96 -6.19 -26.00 16.60
C PHE A 96 -5.29 -26.43 17.77
N ALA A 97 -5.21 -25.65 18.86
CA ALA A 97 -4.36 -25.90 20.02
C ALA A 97 -2.86 -26.17 19.74
N THR A 98 -2.42 -26.00 18.49
CA THR A 98 -1.04 -26.20 18.03
C THR A 98 -0.40 -24.86 17.67
N PRO A 99 0.88 -24.62 18.03
CA PRO A 99 1.58 -23.40 17.64
C PRO A 99 1.76 -23.36 16.12
N LEU A 100 1.17 -22.36 15.47
CA LEU A 100 1.36 -22.11 14.04
C LEU A 100 2.84 -21.83 13.77
N ASN A 101 3.43 -22.60 12.86
CA ASN A 101 4.81 -22.42 12.44
C ASN A 101 4.92 -21.16 11.57
N PHE A 102 5.63 -20.14 12.06
CA PHE A 102 5.78 -18.88 11.35
C PHE A 102 6.97 -18.97 10.39
N ALA A 103 6.68 -18.92 9.09
CA ALA A 103 7.73 -18.84 8.08
C ALA A 103 8.30 -17.42 8.08
N TRP A 104 9.54 -17.27 8.57
CA TRP A 104 10.27 -16.00 8.58
C TRP A 104 10.38 -15.34 7.19
N VAL A 105 10.26 -16.15 6.12
CA VAL A 105 10.24 -15.69 4.72
C VAL A 105 9.03 -14.80 4.40
N VAL A 106 7.92 -14.92 5.14
CA VAL A 106 6.69 -14.14 4.86
C VAL A 106 6.86 -12.66 5.21
N VAL A 107 7.64 -12.35 6.25
CA VAL A 107 7.87 -10.98 6.73
C VAL A 107 8.45 -10.07 5.63
N PRO A 108 9.58 -10.41 4.98
CA PRO A 108 10.12 -9.57 3.90
C PRO A 108 9.19 -9.52 2.69
N CYS A 109 8.48 -10.59 2.35
CA CYS A 109 7.51 -10.58 1.25
C CYS A 109 6.38 -9.57 1.49
N VAL A 110 5.79 -9.56 2.69
CA VAL A 110 4.71 -8.62 3.05
C VAL A 110 5.20 -7.17 3.02
N LEU A 111 6.39 -6.91 3.57
CA LEU A 111 7.00 -5.57 3.54
C LEU A 111 7.22 -5.08 2.10
N VAL A 112 7.79 -5.93 1.23
CA VAL A 112 8.00 -5.58 -0.18
C VAL A 112 6.68 -5.28 -0.88
N ILE A 113 5.66 -6.12 -0.68
CA ILE A 113 4.33 -5.91 -1.28
C ILE A 113 3.68 -4.62 -0.76
N ALA A 114 3.76 -4.34 0.54
CA ALA A 114 3.20 -3.13 1.14
C ALA A 114 3.84 -1.86 0.57
N VAL A 115 5.17 -1.84 0.44
CA VAL A 115 5.90 -0.71 -0.16
C VAL A 115 5.55 -0.57 -1.64
N LEU A 116 5.51 -1.67 -2.40
CA LEU A 116 5.13 -1.63 -3.82
C LEU A 116 3.73 -1.04 -4.03
N ILE A 117 2.76 -1.46 -3.22
CA ILE A 117 1.38 -0.94 -3.32
C ILE A 117 1.32 0.54 -2.96
N ALA A 118 2.04 0.97 -1.92
CA ALA A 118 2.11 2.38 -1.56
C ALA A 118 2.74 3.24 -2.67
N LEU A 119 3.79 2.74 -3.33
CA LEU A 119 4.42 3.40 -4.47
C LEU A 119 3.48 3.45 -5.68
N ILE A 120 2.79 2.35 -6.00
CA ILE A 120 1.83 2.28 -7.11
C ILE A 120 0.65 3.23 -6.88
N GLY A 121 0.10 3.26 -5.66
CA GLY A 121 -0.99 4.17 -5.29
C GLY A 121 -0.59 5.65 -5.40
N THR A 122 0.65 5.98 -5.02
CA THR A 122 1.18 7.35 -5.06
C THR A 122 1.66 7.78 -6.45
N TRP A 123 1.98 6.84 -7.34
CA TRP A 123 2.50 7.14 -8.68
C TRP A 123 1.55 8.02 -9.50
N PHE A 124 0.24 7.76 -9.43
CA PHE A 124 -0.77 8.54 -10.15
C PHE A 124 -0.89 10.00 -9.64
N PRO A 125 -1.12 10.27 -8.35
CA PRO A 125 -1.17 11.65 -7.84
C PRO A 125 0.18 12.37 -7.95
N ALA A 126 1.31 11.70 -7.69
CA ALA A 126 2.64 12.30 -7.82
C ALA A 126 2.91 12.82 -9.25
N ARG A 127 2.55 12.02 -10.27
CA ARG A 127 2.64 12.45 -11.68
C ARG A 127 1.69 13.60 -11.99
N ARG A 128 0.49 13.62 -11.39
CA ARG A 128 -0.43 14.76 -11.53
C ARG A 128 0.22 16.05 -11.02
N ILE A 129 0.89 16.06 -9.87
CA ILE A 129 1.59 17.25 -9.34
C ILE A 129 2.71 17.75 -10.26
N ALA A 130 3.49 16.83 -10.84
CA ALA A 130 4.56 17.20 -11.77
C ALA A 130 4.03 17.95 -13.00
N ARG A 131 2.78 17.65 -13.40
CA ARG A 131 2.09 18.32 -14.51
C ARG A 131 1.25 19.52 -14.08
N LEU A 132 0.76 19.56 -12.84
CA LEU A 132 -0.22 20.55 -12.38
C LEU A 132 0.34 21.96 -12.17
N TYR A 133 1.66 22.20 -12.12
CA TYR A 133 2.13 23.57 -11.87
C TYR A 133 3.41 23.96 -12.61
N PRO A 134 3.24 24.83 -13.62
CA PRO A 134 3.68 26.22 -13.47
C PRO A 134 2.62 27.34 -13.63
N VAL A 135 1.38 27.09 -14.05
CA VAL A 135 0.50 28.20 -14.52
C VAL A 135 -0.61 28.64 -13.54
N GLU A 136 -1.20 27.74 -12.74
CA GLU A 136 -2.39 28.08 -11.93
C GLU A 136 -2.07 28.81 -10.61
N VAL A 137 -0.83 28.79 -10.09
CA VAL A 137 -0.51 29.50 -8.83
C VAL A 137 -0.44 31.02 -9.05
N LEU A 138 -0.28 31.48 -10.29
CA LEU A 138 -0.23 32.90 -10.62
C LEU A 138 -1.59 33.50 -11.02
N TYR A 139 -2.58 32.66 -11.36
CA TYR A 139 -3.96 33.08 -11.61
C TYR A 139 -4.85 32.46 -10.55
N GLY A 140 -5.04 33.15 -9.43
CA GLY A 140 -5.97 32.75 -8.38
C GLY A 140 -7.39 32.54 -8.91
N ARG A 141 -7.68 31.29 -9.28
CA ARG A 141 -9.01 30.69 -9.41
C ARG A 141 -8.95 29.23 -9.04
#